data_AF-A0A150QC38-F1
#
_entry.id   AF-A0A150QC38-F1
#
_cell.length_a   1.000
_cell.length_b   1.000
_cell.length_c   1.000
_cell.angle_alpha   90.00
_cell.angle_beta   90.00
_cell.angle_gamma   90.00
#
_symmetry.space_group_name_H-M   'P 1'
#
loop_
_entity.id
_entity.type
_entity.pdbx_description
1 polymer ?
#
loop_
_entity_poly.entity_id
_entity_poly.type
_entity_poly.pdbx_seq_one_letter_code
_entity_poly.pdbx_strand_id
1 'polypeptide(L)'
;MRAPGVTTPSGATGPSGATASAGAAGTAARRIAAALVALAALHGASGCGRSAEQHEADALLRAIDVLRDAPSEPRAAREALLAELERQPASTPPAVSARDTCARAYRLLLDATAAEARVRALLEAPAGSAGPGTLGDLTDLAAADAKIKESAATMPRCAEALSELRRAARRGM
;
A
#
# COMPACT_ATOMS: atom_id res chain seq x y z
N MET A 1 -39.69 -20.97 -12.40
CA MET A 1 -41.06 -20.41 -12.28
C MET A 1 -40.95 -18.90 -12.49
N ARG A 2 -41.48 -18.41 -13.61
CA ARG A 2 -41.38 -17.01 -14.06
C ARG A 2 -42.66 -16.72 -14.85
N ALA A 3 -43.41 -15.70 -14.47
CA ALA A 3 -44.30 -14.84 -15.28
C ALA A 3 -45.02 -13.83 -14.31
N PRO A 4 -45.85 -12.88 -14.78
CA PRO A 4 -45.47 -11.48 -15.02
C PRO A 4 -46.49 -10.47 -14.42
N GLY A 5 -46.33 -9.18 -14.67
CA GLY A 5 -47.36 -8.17 -14.35
C GLY A 5 -47.06 -6.79 -14.91
N VAL A 6 -47.56 -6.52 -16.11
CA VAL A 6 -47.66 -5.22 -16.79
C VAL A 6 -48.99 -4.57 -16.39
N THR A 7 -49.06 -3.24 -16.26
CA THR A 7 -50.02 -2.32 -16.95
C THR A 7 -49.96 -0.88 -16.43
N THR A 8 -49.83 0.09 -17.36
CA THR A 8 -50.22 1.51 -17.26
C THR A 8 -51.71 1.69 -17.63
N PRO A 9 -52.39 2.80 -17.27
CA PRO A 9 -52.60 3.96 -18.18
C PRO A 9 -52.63 5.33 -17.42
N SER A 10 -52.27 6.50 -17.98
CA SER A 10 -52.85 7.35 -19.05
C SER A 10 -54.16 8.09 -18.71
N GLY A 11 -54.12 9.43 -18.76
CA GLY A 11 -55.25 10.37 -18.81
C GLY A 11 -55.15 11.50 -17.76
N ALA A 12 -55.63 12.73 -17.94
CA ALA A 12 -56.03 13.55 -19.08
C ALA A 12 -56.33 14.97 -18.52
N THR A 13 -56.19 16.01 -19.37
CA THR A 13 -56.98 17.27 -19.39
C THR A 13 -56.91 18.32 -18.24
N GLY A 14 -56.55 19.58 -18.61
CA GLY A 14 -56.86 20.83 -17.87
C GLY A 14 -58.35 21.23 -18.00
N PRO A 15 -58.79 22.52 -17.91
CA PRO A 15 -58.06 23.80 -17.82
C PRO A 15 -58.68 24.85 -16.83
N SER A 16 -58.19 26.10 -16.94
CA SER A 16 -58.89 27.38 -16.66
C SER A 16 -59.08 27.89 -15.23
N GLY A 17 -58.50 29.05 -14.98
CA GLY A 17 -58.83 29.96 -13.87
C GLY A 17 -58.03 31.25 -14.00
N ALA A 18 -58.64 32.28 -14.58
CA ALA A 18 -58.02 33.55 -14.94
C ALA A 18 -58.16 34.62 -13.84
N THR A 19 -57.19 35.55 -13.86
CA THR A 19 -57.24 36.98 -13.49
C THR A 19 -57.56 37.40 -12.04
N ALA A 20 -56.59 38.03 -11.40
CA ALA A 20 -56.79 39.35 -10.79
C ALA A 20 -55.47 40.14 -10.75
N SER A 21 -55.57 41.38 -11.20
CA SER A 21 -54.53 42.39 -11.34
C SER A 21 -54.36 43.26 -10.08
N ALA A 22 -53.21 43.94 -10.05
CA ALA A 22 -52.92 45.21 -9.38
C ALA A 22 -52.49 45.17 -7.89
N GLY A 23 -51.24 45.59 -7.68
CA GLY A 23 -50.65 45.91 -6.38
C GLY A 23 -49.23 46.41 -6.59
N ALA A 24 -49.09 47.72 -6.75
CA ALA A 24 -47.88 48.40 -7.15
C ALA A 24 -46.77 48.41 -6.07
N ALA A 25 -45.54 48.52 -6.58
CA ALA A 25 -44.42 49.27 -6.01
C ALA A 25 -44.04 49.04 -4.54
N GLY A 26 -42.90 48.35 -4.36
CA GLY A 26 -42.13 48.50 -3.12
C GLY A 26 -41.33 47.27 -2.78
N THR A 27 -40.23 47.04 -3.50
CA THR A 27 -38.97 46.40 -3.07
C THR A 27 -38.30 45.74 -4.29
N ALA A 28 -37.74 46.60 -5.13
CA ALA A 28 -36.56 46.24 -5.88
C ALA A 28 -35.49 45.66 -4.91
N ALA A 29 -34.71 44.71 -5.40
CA ALA A 29 -33.43 44.26 -4.83
C ALA A 29 -33.40 43.15 -3.76
N ARG A 30 -34.30 42.15 -3.76
CA ARG A 30 -34.11 40.99 -2.85
C ARG A 30 -34.53 39.59 -3.31
N ARG A 31 -34.73 39.35 -4.61
CA ARG A 31 -35.14 38.02 -5.12
C ARG A 31 -34.32 37.50 -6.32
N ILE A 32 -33.08 37.93 -6.47
CA ILE A 32 -32.11 37.33 -7.42
C ILE A 32 -30.83 36.89 -6.69
N ALA A 33 -30.93 36.57 -5.40
CA ALA A 33 -29.79 36.11 -4.60
C ALA A 33 -29.99 34.69 -4.03
N ALA A 34 -31.10 34.02 -4.35
CA ALA A 34 -31.41 32.69 -3.80
C ALA A 34 -31.21 31.54 -4.79
N ALA A 35 -31.03 31.80 -6.09
CA ALA A 35 -30.91 30.76 -7.12
C ALA A 35 -29.46 30.39 -7.48
N LEU A 36 -28.45 31.18 -7.07
CA LEU A 36 -27.03 30.89 -7.34
C LEU A 36 -26.29 30.25 -6.15
N VAL A 37 -26.90 30.20 -4.97
CA VAL A 37 -26.26 29.61 -3.77
C VAL A 37 -26.45 28.08 -3.71
N ALA A 38 -27.43 27.52 -4.42
CA ALA A 38 -27.72 26.09 -4.36
C ALA A 38 -26.78 25.21 -5.22
N LEU A 39 -26.02 25.79 -6.18
CA LEU A 39 -25.03 25.03 -6.96
C LEU A 39 -23.60 25.12 -6.41
N ALA A 40 -23.33 26.02 -5.46
CA ALA A 40 -22.01 26.15 -4.83
C ALA A 40 -21.80 25.17 -3.66
N ALA A 41 -22.87 24.56 -3.14
CA ALA A 41 -22.79 23.66 -1.99
C ALA A 41 -22.35 22.21 -2.33
N LEU A 42 -22.22 21.85 -3.61
CA LEU A 42 -21.73 20.52 -4.02
C LEU A 42 -20.20 20.45 -4.24
N HIS A 43 -19.48 21.57 -4.10
CA HIS A 43 -18.01 21.62 -4.25
C HIS A 43 -17.26 21.63 -2.89
N GLY A 44 -17.97 21.48 -1.76
CA GLY A 44 -17.41 21.57 -0.42
C GLY A 44 -16.97 20.25 0.23
N ALA A 45 -17.03 19.11 -0.49
CA ALA A 45 -16.74 17.79 0.06
C ALA A 45 -15.54 17.07 -0.59
N SER A 46 -14.66 17.77 -1.30
CA SER A 46 -13.43 17.20 -1.88
C SER A 46 -12.17 17.63 -1.13
N GLY A 47 -12.26 17.80 0.20
CA GLY A 47 -11.13 18.14 1.08
C GLY A 47 -10.52 16.94 1.82
N CYS A 48 -11.01 15.72 1.59
CA CYS A 48 -10.54 14.51 2.29
C CYS A 48 -10.02 13.46 1.30
N GLY A 49 -9.19 13.85 0.34
CA GLY A 49 -8.44 12.93 -0.49
C GLY A 49 -7.05 12.73 0.08
N ARG A 50 -6.63 11.49 0.36
CA ARG A 50 -5.22 11.18 0.65
C ARG A 50 -4.37 11.60 -0.54
N SER A 51 -3.21 12.21 -0.27
CA SER A 51 -2.28 12.59 -1.35
C SER A 51 -1.69 11.35 -2.02
N ALA A 52 -1.16 11.51 -3.24
CA ALA A 52 -0.47 10.43 -3.94
C ALA A 52 0.70 9.89 -3.12
N GLU A 53 1.44 10.77 -2.41
CA GLU A 53 2.53 10.33 -1.55
C GLU A 53 2.02 9.51 -0.35
N GLN A 54 0.88 9.89 0.25
CA GLN A 54 0.29 9.10 1.35
C GLN A 54 -0.12 7.70 0.88
N HIS A 55 -0.69 7.58 -0.31
CA HIS A 55 -1.02 6.28 -0.90
C HIS A 55 0.22 5.42 -1.14
N GLU A 56 1.30 6.04 -1.62
CA GLU A 56 2.60 5.40 -1.83
C GLU A 56 3.20 4.89 -0.53
N ALA A 57 3.27 5.74 0.51
CA ALA A 57 3.80 5.35 1.81
C ALA A 57 2.98 4.21 2.44
N ASP A 58 1.65 4.27 2.35
CA ASP A 58 0.78 3.21 2.84
C ASP A 58 0.99 1.89 2.09
N ALA A 59 1.17 1.94 0.76
CA ALA A 59 1.46 0.76 -0.04
C ALA A 59 2.81 0.14 0.33
N LEU A 60 3.84 0.97 0.49
CA LEU A 60 5.19 0.53 0.87
C LEU A 60 5.21 -0.09 2.27
N LEU A 61 4.55 0.55 3.25
CA LEU A 61 4.44 0.01 4.60
C LEU A 61 3.74 -1.35 4.61
N ARG A 62 2.64 -1.49 3.87
CA ARG A 62 1.93 -2.77 3.73
C ARG A 62 2.82 -3.85 3.10
N ALA A 63 3.54 -3.52 2.03
CA ALA A 63 4.44 -4.47 1.38
C ALA A 63 5.53 -4.98 2.34
N ILE A 64 6.11 -4.07 3.15
CA ILE A 64 7.12 -4.43 4.14
C ILE A 64 6.53 -5.26 5.29
N ASP A 65 5.33 -4.92 5.77
CA ASP A 65 4.65 -5.71 6.81
C ASP A 65 4.31 -7.13 6.31
N VAL A 66 3.82 -7.27 5.08
CA VAL A 66 3.58 -8.59 4.45
C VAL A 66 4.88 -9.39 4.33
N LEU A 67 5.98 -8.78 3.89
CA LEU A 67 7.28 -9.46 3.80
C LEU A 67 7.84 -9.85 5.17
N ARG A 68 7.62 -9.04 6.20
CA ARG A 68 8.01 -9.32 7.58
C ARG A 68 7.26 -10.54 8.10
N ASP A 69 5.95 -10.55 7.93
CA ASP A 69 5.04 -11.50 8.56
C ASP A 69 4.89 -12.81 7.73
N ALA A 70 5.42 -12.83 6.50
CA ALA A 70 5.50 -14.03 5.68
C ALA A 70 6.28 -15.17 6.39
N PRO A 71 5.93 -16.44 6.14
CA PRO A 71 6.73 -17.57 6.60
C PRO A 71 8.10 -17.61 5.89
N SER A 72 9.11 -18.24 6.53
CA SER A 72 10.45 -18.37 5.94
C SER A 72 10.47 -19.33 4.74
N GLU A 73 9.56 -20.32 4.74
CA GLU A 73 9.40 -21.30 3.67
C GLU A 73 7.98 -21.23 3.06
N PRO A 74 7.83 -21.42 1.74
CA PRO A 74 8.89 -21.67 0.76
C PRO A 74 9.66 -20.40 0.37
N ARG A 75 10.99 -20.50 0.24
CA ARG A 75 11.89 -19.38 -0.12
C ARG A 75 11.39 -18.56 -1.33
N ALA A 76 10.97 -19.24 -2.40
CA ALA A 76 10.55 -18.60 -3.64
C ALA A 76 9.39 -17.60 -3.44
N ALA A 77 8.47 -17.90 -2.52
CA ALA A 77 7.36 -16.98 -2.19
C ALA A 77 7.90 -15.70 -1.52
N ARG A 78 8.90 -15.83 -0.65
CA ARG A 78 9.50 -14.71 0.06
C ARG A 78 10.37 -13.84 -0.87
N GLU A 79 11.07 -14.46 -1.82
CA GLU A 79 11.78 -13.77 -2.91
C GLU A 79 10.82 -12.98 -3.80
N ALA A 80 9.66 -13.53 -4.13
CA ALA A 80 8.64 -12.83 -4.90
C ALA A 80 8.09 -11.59 -4.17
N LEU A 81 7.84 -11.69 -2.86
CA LEU A 81 7.44 -10.55 -2.03
C LEU A 81 8.51 -9.46 -1.97
N LEU A 82 9.79 -9.85 -1.91
CA LEU A 82 10.90 -8.91 -1.95
C LEU A 82 11.02 -8.21 -3.31
N ALA A 83 10.86 -8.95 -4.41
CA ALA A 83 10.82 -8.38 -5.76
C ALA A 83 9.62 -7.44 -5.97
N GLU A 84 8.50 -7.69 -5.29
CA GLU A 84 7.35 -6.77 -5.26
C GLU A 84 7.65 -5.49 -4.47
N LEU A 85 8.31 -5.61 -3.31
CA LEU A 85 8.76 -4.47 -2.51
C LEU A 85 9.70 -3.55 -3.32
N GLU A 86 10.66 -4.13 -4.02
CA GLU A 86 11.63 -3.37 -4.82
C GLU A 86 11.01 -2.61 -6.00
N ARG A 87 9.88 -3.13 -6.53
CA ARG A 87 9.13 -2.49 -7.62
C ARG A 87 8.15 -1.43 -7.13
N GLN A 88 7.96 -1.27 -5.82
CA GLN A 88 7.07 -0.24 -5.31
C GLN A 88 7.54 1.16 -5.74
N PRO A 89 6.62 2.02 -6.19
CA PRO A 89 6.94 3.42 -6.43
C PRO A 89 7.41 4.06 -5.12
N ALA A 90 8.43 4.90 -5.22
CA ALA A 90 8.98 5.67 -4.13
C ALA A 90 9.41 7.03 -4.67
N SER A 91 8.63 8.08 -4.39
CA SER A 91 8.82 9.44 -4.89
C SER A 91 9.35 10.39 -3.82
N THR A 92 9.06 10.11 -2.55
CA THR A 92 9.54 10.94 -1.43
C THR A 92 10.87 10.39 -0.88
N PRO A 93 11.78 11.25 -0.36
CA PRO A 93 13.03 10.78 0.25
C PRO A 93 12.85 9.73 1.36
N PRO A 94 11.88 9.86 2.30
CA PRO A 94 11.61 8.82 3.30
C PRO A 94 11.13 7.50 2.68
N ALA A 95 10.30 7.54 1.63
CA ALA A 95 9.83 6.34 0.96
C ALA A 95 10.96 5.61 0.22
N VAL A 96 11.82 6.35 -0.49
CA VAL A 96 13.00 5.79 -1.17
C VAL A 96 13.94 5.16 -0.16
N SER A 97 14.25 5.87 0.92
CA SER A 97 15.11 5.38 2.00
C SER A 97 14.56 4.08 2.61
N ALA A 98 13.27 4.04 2.95
CA ALA A 98 12.62 2.86 3.51
C ALA A 98 12.62 1.68 2.53
N ARG A 99 12.24 1.89 1.27
CA ARG A 99 12.23 0.84 0.25
C ARG A 99 13.61 0.23 0.08
N ASP A 100 14.62 1.07 -0.16
CA ASP A 100 15.96 0.60 -0.54
C ASP A 100 16.67 -0.05 0.66
N THR A 101 16.54 0.54 1.85
CA THR A 101 17.15 0.01 3.08
C THR A 101 16.51 -1.32 3.48
N CYS A 102 15.17 -1.40 3.46
CA CYS A 102 14.48 -2.62 3.82
C CYS A 102 14.65 -3.71 2.76
N ALA A 103 14.62 -3.38 1.47
CA ALA A 103 14.91 -4.35 0.42
C ALA A 103 16.31 -4.96 0.59
N ARG A 104 17.34 -4.13 0.86
CA ARG A 104 18.69 -4.62 1.16
C ARG A 104 18.72 -5.52 2.39
N ALA A 105 18.09 -5.10 3.48
CA ALA A 105 18.06 -5.91 4.72
C ALA A 105 17.42 -7.28 4.48
N TYR A 106 16.27 -7.33 3.79
CA TYR A 106 15.59 -8.59 3.50
C TYR A 106 16.33 -9.45 2.47
N ARG A 107 17.04 -8.86 1.49
CA ARG A 107 17.95 -9.62 0.62
C ARG A 107 19.03 -10.35 1.42
N LEU A 108 19.68 -9.64 2.35
CA LEU A 108 20.70 -10.23 3.21
C LEU A 108 20.12 -11.34 4.09
N LEU A 109 18.91 -11.15 4.63
CA LEU A 109 18.23 -12.17 5.43
C LEU A 109 17.89 -13.42 4.60
N LEU A 110 17.42 -13.27 3.36
CA LEU A 110 17.17 -14.40 2.48
C LEU A 110 18.48 -15.13 2.16
N ASP A 111 19.55 -14.42 1.86
CA ASP A 111 20.84 -15.05 1.61
C ASP A 111 21.38 -15.81 2.83
N ALA A 112 21.25 -15.22 4.02
CA ALA A 112 21.62 -15.82 5.29
C ALA A 112 20.85 -17.12 5.55
N THR A 113 19.52 -17.09 5.42
CA THR A 113 18.66 -18.28 5.62
C THR A 113 18.94 -19.39 4.61
N ALA A 114 19.27 -19.05 3.35
CA ALA A 114 19.74 -20.06 2.38
C ALA A 114 21.06 -20.69 2.80
N ALA A 115 21.98 -19.90 3.34
CA ALA A 115 23.26 -20.40 3.79
C ALA A 115 23.09 -21.31 5.02
N GLU A 116 22.24 -20.94 5.97
CA GLU A 116 21.86 -21.80 7.10
C GLU A 116 21.24 -23.13 6.63
N ALA A 117 20.34 -23.10 5.65
CA ALA A 117 19.73 -24.31 5.10
C ALA A 117 20.76 -25.25 4.45
N ARG A 118 21.74 -24.71 3.70
CA ARG A 118 22.84 -25.51 3.13
C ARG A 118 23.69 -26.16 4.22
N VAL A 119 24.04 -25.39 5.26
CA VAL A 119 24.81 -25.89 6.40
C VAL A 119 24.05 -26.99 7.14
N ARG A 120 22.75 -26.80 7.38
CA ARG A 120 21.91 -27.83 7.98
C ARG A 120 21.88 -29.11 7.14
N ALA A 121 21.74 -28.99 5.82
CA ALA A 121 21.77 -30.14 4.91
C ALA A 121 23.12 -30.88 4.95
N LEU A 122 24.24 -30.16 5.09
CA LEU A 122 25.57 -30.76 5.26
C LEU A 122 25.69 -31.52 6.59
N LEU A 123 25.13 -30.98 7.68
CA LEU A 123 25.14 -31.62 9.00
C LEU A 123 24.22 -32.86 9.07
N GLU A 124 23.12 -32.85 8.34
CA GLU A 124 22.16 -33.97 8.27
C GLU A 124 22.58 -35.05 7.26
N ALA A 125 23.60 -34.79 6.43
CA ALA A 125 24.09 -35.74 5.45
C ALA A 125 24.72 -36.98 6.14
N PRO A 126 24.45 -38.22 5.67
CA PRO A 126 25.00 -39.43 6.25
C PRO A 126 26.54 -39.44 6.29
N ALA A 127 27.12 -39.92 7.38
CA ALA A 127 28.57 -40.09 7.51
C ALA A 127 29.10 -41.05 6.43
N GLY A 128 29.70 -40.49 5.38
CA GLY A 128 30.18 -41.21 4.20
C GLY A 128 29.83 -40.57 2.85
N SER A 129 28.89 -39.61 2.81
CA SER A 129 28.59 -38.83 1.60
C SER A 129 29.42 -37.55 1.47
N ALA A 130 30.27 -37.24 2.46
CA ALA A 130 31.19 -36.12 2.41
C ALA A 130 32.36 -36.44 1.46
N GLY A 131 32.20 -36.08 0.18
CA GLY A 131 33.30 -36.02 -0.77
C GLY A 131 34.36 -34.97 -0.37
N PRO A 132 35.47 -34.84 -1.12
CA PRO A 132 36.56 -33.90 -0.82
C PRO A 132 36.09 -32.44 -1.00
N GLY A 133 35.38 -31.91 -0.01
CA GLY A 133 34.76 -30.57 -0.01
C GLY A 133 34.91 -29.81 1.30
N THR A 134 35.49 -30.41 2.34
CA THR A 134 35.48 -29.89 3.72
C THR A 134 36.08 -28.49 3.90
N LEU A 135 37.06 -28.08 3.07
CA LEU A 135 37.59 -26.71 3.07
C LEU A 135 36.65 -25.71 2.37
N GLY A 136 35.98 -26.13 1.30
CA GLY A 136 34.94 -25.32 0.64
C GLY A 136 33.74 -25.12 1.56
N ASP A 137 33.32 -26.18 2.24
CA ASP A 137 32.19 -26.18 3.18
C ASP A 137 32.43 -25.23 4.37
N LEU A 138 33.66 -25.21 4.92
CA LEU A 138 34.05 -24.29 5.99
C LEU A 138 34.11 -22.83 5.51
N THR A 139 34.52 -22.61 4.26
CA THR A 139 34.55 -21.26 3.67
C THR A 139 33.13 -20.75 3.42
N ASP A 140 32.23 -21.62 2.96
CA ASP A 140 30.80 -21.34 2.81
C ASP A 140 30.11 -21.05 4.14
N LEU A 141 30.51 -21.75 5.21
CA LEU A 141 30.03 -21.52 6.57
C LEU A 141 30.48 -20.14 7.10
N ALA A 142 31.74 -19.76 6.89
CA ALA A 142 32.25 -18.45 7.26
C ALA A 142 31.55 -17.32 6.47
N ALA A 143 31.30 -17.53 5.18
CA ALA A 143 30.54 -16.60 4.35
C ALA A 143 29.06 -16.50 4.79
N ALA A 144 28.46 -17.61 5.21
CA ALA A 144 27.11 -17.65 5.79
C ALA A 144 27.02 -16.80 7.06
N ASP A 145 27.94 -17.02 7.99
CA ASP A 145 28.01 -16.28 9.26
C ASP A 145 28.25 -14.78 9.04
N ALA A 146 29.09 -14.42 8.07
CA ALA A 146 29.29 -13.02 7.68
C ALA A 146 27.97 -12.38 7.19
N LYS A 147 27.19 -13.07 6.34
CA LYS A 147 25.90 -12.57 5.86
C LYS A 147 24.84 -12.49 6.96
N ILE A 148 24.81 -13.44 7.90
CA ILE A 148 23.93 -13.38 9.08
C ILE A 148 24.26 -12.14 9.91
N LYS A 149 25.54 -11.90 10.19
CA LYS A 149 26.01 -10.72 10.94
C LYS A 149 25.69 -9.42 10.21
N GLU A 150 25.89 -9.37 8.89
CA GLU A 150 25.57 -8.20 8.07
C GLU A 150 24.06 -7.93 8.04
N SER A 151 23.24 -8.98 7.90
CA SER A 151 21.78 -8.88 8.00
C SER A 151 21.35 -8.32 9.36
N ALA A 152 21.89 -8.89 10.45
CA ALA A 152 21.59 -8.45 11.82
C ALA A 152 21.99 -6.99 12.07
N ALA A 153 23.10 -6.53 11.48
CA ALA A 153 23.53 -5.14 11.56
C ALA A 153 22.68 -4.18 10.69
N THR A 154 22.05 -4.69 9.62
CA THR A 154 21.28 -3.87 8.67
C THR A 154 19.80 -3.76 9.05
N MET A 155 19.23 -4.76 9.73
CA MET A 155 17.83 -4.76 10.18
C MET A 155 17.43 -3.54 11.04
N PRO A 156 18.26 -3.07 12.00
CA PRO A 156 17.96 -1.84 12.74
C PRO A 156 17.77 -0.62 11.84
N ARG A 157 18.58 -0.50 10.77
CA ARG A 157 18.46 0.62 9.81
C ARG A 157 17.15 0.56 9.03
N CYS A 158 16.66 -0.64 8.67
CA CYS A 158 15.32 -0.79 8.08
C CYS A 158 14.23 -0.36 9.07
N ALA A 159 14.35 -0.73 10.35
CA ALA A 159 13.38 -0.32 11.37
C ALA A 159 13.35 1.20 11.60
N GLU A 160 14.51 1.85 11.55
CA GLU A 160 14.64 3.31 11.61
C GLU A 160 13.99 3.98 10.40
N ALA A 161 14.33 3.54 9.17
CA ALA A 161 13.75 4.09 7.95
C ALA A 161 12.22 3.91 7.90
N LEU A 162 11.70 2.77 8.36
CA LEU A 162 10.26 2.56 8.54
C LEU A 162 9.63 3.52 9.53
N SER A 163 10.31 3.78 10.64
CA SER A 163 9.83 4.71 11.67
C SER A 163 9.80 6.15 11.14
N GLU A 164 10.79 6.54 10.35
CA GLU A 164 10.82 7.83 9.65
C GLU A 164 9.71 7.96 8.62
N LEU A 165 9.52 6.95 7.77
CA LEU A 165 8.42 6.91 6.80
C LEU A 165 7.06 7.06 7.49
N ARG A 166 6.80 6.32 8.57
CA ARG A 166 5.56 6.43 9.35
C ARG A 166 5.38 7.82 9.96
N ARG A 167 6.45 8.47 10.42
CA ARG A 167 6.39 9.85 10.95
C ARG A 167 6.12 10.86 9.84
N ALA A 168 6.74 10.69 8.67
CA ALA A 168 6.53 11.53 7.50
C ALA A 168 5.06 11.42 7.03
N ALA A 169 4.55 10.20 6.87
CA ALA A 169 3.16 9.94 6.48
C ALA A 169 2.14 10.63 7.40
N ARG A 170 2.36 10.60 8.73
CA ARG A 170 1.48 11.27 9.70
C ARG A 170 1.52 12.80 9.66
N ARG A 171 2.63 13.38 9.18
CA ARG A 171 2.79 14.84 9.08
C ARG A 171 2.18 15.43 7.80
N GLY A 172 1.65 14.58 6.92
CA GLY A 172 1.17 14.99 5.60
C GLY A 172 2.36 15.34 4.72
N MET A 173 3.07 14.29 4.27
CA MET A 173 4.29 14.37 3.46
C MET A 173 4.24 15.46 2.39
#